data_AF-A0A1J4WXN8-F1
#
_entry.id   AF-A0A1J4WXN8-F1
#
_cell.length_a   1.000
_cell.length_b   1.000
_cell.length_c   1.000
_cell.angle_alpha   90.00
_cell.angle_beta   90.00
_cell.angle_gamma   90.00
#
_symmetry.space_group_name_H-M   'P 1'
#
loop_
_entity.id
_entity.type
_entity.pdbx_description
1 polymer ?
#
loop_
_entity_poly.entity_id
_entity_poly.type
_entity_poly.pdbx_seq_one_letter_code
_entity_poly.pdbx_strand_id
1 'polypeptide(L)' 'MATTKERILVTLTPDMARVVRGYAKRDRVSQASIFTRAMRALIEDEEDRYLSAAGDKIAENPGKLISSREFWKRVKRRRA' A
#
# COMPACT_ATOMS: atom_id res chain seq x y z
N MET A 1 16.06 22.47 -12.16
CA MET A 1 14.86 21.62 -11.99
C MET A 1 14.72 21.32 -10.51
N ALA A 2 13.83 22.05 -9.80
CA ALA A 2 13.59 21.78 -8.38
C ALA A 2 13.02 20.36 -8.27
N THR A 3 13.67 19.51 -7.49
CA THR A 3 13.22 18.13 -7.31
C THR A 3 11.92 18.16 -6.52
N THR A 4 10.82 17.73 -7.13
CA THR A 4 9.48 17.57 -6.51
C THR A 4 9.43 16.47 -5.42
N LYS A 5 10.60 16.03 -4.94
CA LYS A 5 10.72 14.92 -4.00
C LYS A 5 10.62 15.46 -2.60
N GLU A 6 9.66 14.94 -1.84
CA GLU A 6 9.59 15.19 -0.40
C GLU A 6 10.78 14.53 0.31
N ARG A 7 11.29 15.22 1.34
CA ARG A 7 12.41 14.75 2.14
C ARG A 7 11.91 14.33 3.50
N ILE A 8 12.30 13.14 3.92
CA ILE A 8 12.00 12.61 5.25
C ILE A 8 13.33 12.32 5.94
N LEU A 9 13.49 12.83 7.16
CA LEU A 9 14.63 12.50 8.02
C LEU A 9 14.23 11.31 8.90
N VAL A 10 15.02 10.24 8.87
CA VAL A 10 14.75 9.02 9.63
C VAL A 10 15.99 8.64 10.42
N THR A 11 15.81 8.36 11.71
CA THR A 11 16.84 7.79 12.57
C THR A 11 16.66 6.29 12.63
N LEU A 12 17.72 5.54 12.29
CA LEU A 12 17.72 4.09 12.33
C LEU A 12 18.45 3.57 13.58
N THR A 13 18.00 2.44 14.11
CA THR A 13 18.78 1.70 15.10
C THR A 13 20.11 1.22 14.49
N PRO A 14 21.16 0.99 15.30
CA PRO A 14 22.47 0.56 14.79
C PRO A 14 22.40 -0.69 13.93
N ASP A 15 21.57 -1.67 14.30
CA ASP A 15 21.43 -2.93 13.55
C ASP A 15 20.74 -2.71 12.22
N MET A 16 19.65 -1.92 12.19
CA MET A 16 18.97 -1.61 10.93
C MET A 16 19.87 -0.80 10.00
N ALA A 17 20.67 0.13 10.54
CA ALA A 17 21.65 0.88 9.76
C ALA A 17 22.74 -0.02 9.15
N ARG A 18 23.13 -1.13 9.81
CA ARG A 18 24.04 -2.13 9.24
C ARG A 18 23.36 -2.88 8.10
N VAL A 19 22.13 -3.34 8.30
CA VAL A 19 21.35 -4.09 7.31
C VAL A 19 21.12 -3.26 6.05
N VAL A 20 20.62 -2.03 6.19
CA VAL A 20 20.37 -1.10 5.07
C VAL A 20 21.66 -0.82 4.30
N ARG A 21 22.79 -0.61 4.99
CA ARG A 21 24.10 -0.45 4.34
C ARG A 21 24.54 -1.69 3.57
N GLY A 22 24.32 -2.88 4.12
CA GLY A 22 24.63 -4.15 3.47
C GLY A 22 23.87 -4.30 2.15
N TYR A 23 22.55 -4.07 2.17
CA TYR A 23 21.71 -4.11 0.98
C TYR A 23 22.09 -3.03 -0.04
N ALA A 24 22.31 -1.79 0.41
CA ALA A 24 22.73 -0.69 -0.47
C ALA A 24 24.04 -1.02 -1.20
N LYS A 25 25.02 -1.60 -0.49
CA LYS A 25 26.29 -2.03 -1.07
C LYS A 25 26.11 -3.18 -2.07
N ARG A 26 25.31 -4.19 -1.72
CA ARG A 26 25.04 -5.36 -2.58
C ARG A 26 24.35 -4.95 -3.88
N ASP A 27 23.32 -4.11 -3.78
CA ASP A 27 22.48 -3.69 -4.90
C ASP A 27 23.07 -2.49 -5.67
N ARG A 28 24.20 -1.91 -5.20
CA ARG A 28 24.85 -0.71 -5.76
C ARG A 28 23.93 0.50 -5.89
N VAL A 29 23.08 0.71 -4.89
CA VAL A 29 22.13 1.85 -4.83
C VAL A 29 22.29 2.63 -3.53
N SER A 30 21.65 3.79 -3.45
CA SER A 30 21.65 4.58 -2.22
C SER A 30 20.86 3.90 -1.09
N GLN A 31 21.25 4.15 0.16
CA GLN A 31 20.48 3.69 1.33
C GLN A 31 19.03 4.20 1.31
N ALA A 32 18.83 5.43 0.83
CA ALA A 32 17.50 6.00 0.65
C ALA A 32 16.66 5.18 -0.34
N SER A 33 17.26 4.68 -1.43
CA SER A 33 16.57 3.81 -2.40
C SER A 33 16.13 2.48 -1.78
N ILE A 34 16.98 1.87 -0.95
CA ILE A 34 16.61 0.66 -0.19
C ILE A 34 15.44 0.97 0.76
N PHE A 35 15.52 2.07 1.49
CA PHE A 35 14.48 2.48 2.43
C PHE A 35 13.15 2.75 1.72
N THR A 36 13.15 3.47 0.60
CA THR A 36 11.93 3.73 -0.20
C THR A 36 11.30 2.43 -0.70
N ARG A 37 12.11 1.46 -1.15
CA ARG A 37 11.61 0.14 -1.58
C ARG A 37 10.98 -0.63 -0.42
N ALA A 38 11.63 -0.63 0.74
CA ALA A 38 11.10 -1.29 1.94
C ALA A 38 9.79 -0.65 2.42
N MET A 39 9.73 0.69 2.46
CA MET A 39 8.52 1.41 2.83
C MET A 39 7.36 1.15 1.88
N ARG A 40 7.62 1.08 0.58
CA ARG A 40 6.59 0.71 -0.40
C ARG A 40 6.03 -0.69 -0.11
N ALA A 41 6.90 -1.68 0.04
CA ALA A 41 6.47 -3.05 0.30
C ALA A 41 5.67 -3.16 1.61
N LEU A 42 6.05 -2.40 2.64
CA LEU A 42 5.32 -2.35 3.90
C LEU A 42 3.91 -1.76 3.74
N ILE A 43 3.77 -0.68 2.96
CA ILE A 43 2.47 -0.05 2.70
C ILE A 43 1.56 -1.00 1.90
N GLU A 44 2.12 -1.65 0.88
CA GLU A 44 1.39 -2.64 0.06
C GLU A 44 0.91 -3.82 0.92
N ASP A 45 1.76 -4.37 1.80
CA ASP A 45 1.37 -5.47 2.72
C ASP A 45 0.27 -5.05 3.70
N GLU A 46 0.33 -3.83 4.23
CA GLU A 46 -0.70 -3.32 5.13
C GLU A 46 -2.04 -3.07 4.40
N GLU A 47 -1.98 -2.59 3.16
CA GLU A 47 -3.16 -2.44 2.31
C GLU A 47 -3.80 -3.81 2.02
N ASP A 48 -3.00 -4.81 1.66
CA ASP A 48 -3.47 -6.17 1.40
C ASP A 48 -4.16 -6.77 2.64
N ARG A 49 -3.60 -6.59 3.83
CA ARG A 49 -4.22 -7.04 5.09
C ARG A 49 -5.56 -6.34 5.33
N TYR A 50 -5.60 -5.03 5.14
CA TYR A 50 -6.82 -4.25 5.32
C TYR A 50 -7.91 -4.71 4.34
N LEU A 51 -7.57 -4.87 3.06
CA LEU A 51 -8.49 -5.32 2.03
C LEU A 51 -8.97 -6.75 2.26
N SER A 52 -8.08 -7.65 2.71
CA SER A 52 -8.46 -9.02 3.09
C SER A 52 -9.48 -8.99 4.22
N ALA A 53 -9.22 -8.24 5.29
CA ALA A 53 -10.14 -8.14 6.42
C ALA A 53 -11.50 -7.52 6.03
N ALA A 54 -11.51 -6.57 5.10
CA ALA A 54 -12.75 -6.03 4.54
C ALA A 54 -13.51 -7.07 3.71
N GLY A 55 -12.79 -7.87 2.91
CA GLY A 55 -13.35 -8.98 2.14
C GLY A 55 -13.99 -10.03 3.05
N ASP A 56 -13.30 -10.42 4.12
CA ASP A 56 -13.79 -11.40 5.09
C ASP A 56 -15.10 -10.92 5.75
N LYS A 57 -15.16 -9.65 6.17
CA LYS A 57 -16.39 -9.06 6.72
C LYS A 57 -17.57 -9.07 5.75
N ILE A 58 -17.30 -8.84 4.45
CA ILE A 58 -18.33 -8.91 3.40
C ILE A 58 -18.78 -10.36 3.21
N ALA A 59 -17.85 -11.32 3.28
CA ALA A 59 -18.15 -12.74 3.14
C ALA A 59 -18.94 -13.30 4.33
N GLU A 60 -18.69 -12.83 5.55
CA GLU A 60 -19.44 -13.20 6.75
C GLU A 60 -20.89 -12.69 6.73
N ASN A 61 -21.12 -11.50 6.17
CA ASN A 61 -22.44 -10.89 6.03
C ASN A 61 -22.72 -10.56 4.57
N PRO A 62 -22.94 -11.58 3.71
CA PRO A 62 -23.25 -11.35 2.32
C PRO A 62 -24.62 -10.67 2.27
N GLY A 63 -24.62 -9.38 1.94
CA GLY A 63 -25.86 -8.65 1.65
C GLY A 63 -26.64 -9.35 0.53
N LYS A 64 -27.90 -8.93 0.31
CA LYS A 64 -28.69 -9.46 -0.81
C LYS A 64 -27.93 -9.29 -2.13
N LEU A 65 -27.61 -10.41 -2.77
CA LEU A 65 -27.11 -10.43 -4.13
C LEU A 65 -28.20 -9.84 -5.04
N ILE A 66 -27.84 -8.79 -5.76
CA ILE A 66 -28.74 -8.16 -6.75
C ILE A 66 -28.29 -8.55 -8.15
N SER A 67 -29.25 -8.68 -9.07
CA SER A 67 -28.92 -8.92 -10.47
C SER A 67 -28.19 -7.70 -11.08
N SER A 68 -27.34 -7.95 -12.08
CA SER A 68 -26.64 -6.87 -12.81
C SER A 68 -27.61 -5.82 -13.37
N ARG A 69 -28.79 -6.24 -13.86
CA ARG A 69 -29.86 -5.34 -14.33
C ARG A 69 -30.36 -4.40 -13.22
N GLU A 70 -30.51 -4.91 -12.00
CA GLU A 70 -30.97 -4.12 -10.84
C GLU A 70 -29.89 -3.14 -10.35
N PHE A 71 -28.62 -3.56 -10.35
CA PHE A 71 -27.48 -2.70 -10.01
C PHE A 71 -27.42 -1.46 -10.92
N TRP A 72 -27.43 -1.66 -12.25
CA TRP A 72 -27.35 -0.56 -13.20
C TRP A 72 -28.55 0.38 -13.13
N LYS A 73 -29.75 -0.14 -12.80
CA LYS A 73 -30.95 0.68 -12.58
C LYS A 73 -30.79 1.60 -11.36
N ARG A 74 -30.14 1.14 -10.28
CA ARG A 74 -29.84 1.97 -9.10
C ARG A 74 -28.76 3.01 -9.36
N VAL A 75 -27.67 2.65 -10.06
CA VAL A 75 -26.59 3.58 -10.39
C VAL A 75 -27.08 4.74 -11.26
N LYS A 76 -27.89 4.46 -12.29
CA LYS A 76 -28.47 5.50 -13.16
C LYS A 76 -29.41 6.45 -12.40
N ARG A 77 -30.19 5.95 -11.45
CA ARG A 77 -31.07 6.77 -10.59
C ARG A 77 -30.34 7.72 -9.65
N ARG A 78 -29.10 7.41 -9.25
CA ARG A 78 -28.29 8.24 -8.34
C ARG A 78 -27.53 9.37 -9.03
N ARG A 79 -27.42 9.32 -10.36
CA ARG A 79 -26.72 10.33 -11.18
C ARG A 79 -27.66 11.37 -11.81
N ALA A 80 -28.97 11.16 -11.69
CA ALA A 80 -30.01 12.12 -12.06
C ALA A 80 -30.40 12.94 -10.83
#